data_AF-A0A9D6MKJ5-F1
#
_entry.id   AF-A0A9D6MKJ5-F1
#
_cell.length_a   1.000
_cell.length_b   1.000
_cell.length_c   1.000
_cell.angle_alpha   90.00
_cell.angle_beta   90.00
_cell.angle_gamma   90.00
#
_symmetry.space_group_name_H-M   'P 1'
#
loop_
_entity.id
_entity.type
_entity.pdbx_description
1 polymer ?
#
loop_
_entity_poly.entity_id
_entity_poly.type
_entity_poly.pdbx_seq_one_letter_code
_entity_poly.pdbx_strand_id
1 'polypeptide(L)' 'MEKEIARVLAELIAQQDAKLRGCAARINPRLTGDDLLQPHDFPELARDPEFNYEDGVLAGLRSAEVALRAARRRG' A
#
# COMPACT_ATOMS: atom_id res chain seq x y z
N MET A 1 11.44 15.89 -15.20
CA MET A 1 11.95 14.75 -14.43
C MET A 1 11.15 14.51 -13.16
N GLU A 2 10.98 15.50 -12.27
CA GLU A 2 10.24 15.30 -11.00
C GLU A 2 8.75 14.95 -11.15
N LYS A 3 8.03 15.59 -12.09
CA LYS A 3 6.64 15.22 -12.39
C LYS A 3 6.51 13.76 -12.85
N GLU A 4 7.52 13.28 -13.56
CA GLU A 4 7.57 11.92 -14.07
C GLU A 4 7.85 10.92 -12.93
N ILE A 5 8.76 11.26 -12.01
CA ILE A 5 8.99 10.46 -10.79
C ILE A 5 7.70 10.36 -9.96
N ALA A 6 6.97 11.47 -9.77
CA ALA A 6 5.71 11.45 -9.04
C ALA A 6 4.65 10.58 -9.73
N ARG A 7 4.59 10.61 -11.08
CA ARG A 7 3.69 9.76 -11.86
C ARG A 7 4.03 8.28 -11.68
N VAL A 8 5.29 7.91 -11.90
CA VAL A 8 5.76 6.52 -11.74
C VAL A 8 5.55 6.02 -10.31
N LEU A 9 5.80 6.85 -9.30
CA LEU A 9 5.56 6.49 -7.91
C LEU A 9 4.07 6.25 -7.61
N ALA A 10 3.18 7.08 -8.16
CA ALA A 10 1.74 6.87 -8.02
C ALA A 10 1.27 5.56 -8.70
N GLU A 11 1.84 5.22 -9.86
CA GLU A 11 1.58 3.95 -10.55
C GLU A 11 2.06 2.75 -9.73
N LEU A 12 3.25 2.83 -9.12
CA LEU A 12 3.77 1.81 -8.22
C LEU A 12 2.86 1.62 -6.99
N ILE A 13 2.39 2.71 -6.38
CA ILE A 13 1.46 2.65 -5.25
C ILE A 13 0.15 1.96 -5.67
N ALA A 14 -0.43 2.32 -6.82
CA ALA A 14 -1.66 1.72 -7.30
C ALA A 14 -1.50 0.21 -7.59
N GLN A 15 -0.39 -0.19 -8.20
CA GLN A 15 -0.09 -1.60 -8.46
C GLN A 15 0.09 -2.38 -7.14
N GLN A 16 0.79 -1.79 -6.18
CA GLN A 16 1.03 -2.42 -4.88
C GLN A 16 -0.26 -2.55 -4.05
N ASP A 17 -1.12 -1.54 -4.07
CA ASP A 17 -2.45 -1.59 -3.44
C ASP A 17 -3.31 -2.71 -4.03
N ALA A 18 -3.29 -2.89 -5.35
CA ALA A 18 -3.99 -3.99 -6.01
C ALA A 18 -3.46 -5.37 -5.61
N LYS A 19 -2.15 -5.53 -5.44
CA LYS A 19 -1.55 -6.79 -4.93
C LYS A 19 -2.00 -7.09 -3.51
N LEU A 20 -1.93 -6.11 -2.62
CA LEU A 20 -2.35 -6.27 -1.22
C LEU A 20 -3.82 -6.69 -1.13
N ARG A 21 -4.69 -6.04 -1.91
CA ARG A 21 -6.12 -6.40 -2.02
C ARG A 21 -6.32 -7.82 -2.55
N GLY A 22 -5.55 -8.20 -3.57
CA GLY A 22 -5.55 -9.57 -4.10
C GLY A 22 -5.13 -10.58 -3.04
N CYS A 23 -4.11 -10.28 -2.24
CA CYS A 23 -3.65 -11.12 -1.14
C CYS A 23 -4.75 -11.28 -0.07
N ALA A 24 -5.34 -10.18 0.39
CA ALA A 24 -6.44 -10.23 1.34
C ALA A 24 -7.65 -11.04 0.84
N ALA A 25 -8.02 -10.87 -0.43
CA ALA A 25 -9.14 -11.60 -1.03
C ALA A 25 -8.88 -13.12 -1.09
N ARG A 26 -7.62 -13.55 -1.24
CA ARG A 26 -7.25 -14.98 -1.16
C ARG A 26 -7.29 -15.51 0.27
N ILE A 27 -6.88 -14.71 1.26
CA ILE A 27 -6.86 -15.09 2.68
C ILE A 27 -8.28 -15.19 3.24
N ASN A 28 -9.10 -14.17 3.03
CA ASN A 28 -10.51 -14.17 3.42
C ASN A 28 -11.36 -13.44 2.37
N PRO A 29 -12.07 -14.18 1.50
CA PRO A 29 -12.90 -13.61 0.43
C PRO A 29 -14.07 -12.75 0.90
N ARG A 30 -14.39 -12.76 2.20
CA ARG A 30 -15.49 -11.98 2.77
C ARG A 30 -15.07 -10.55 3.14
N LEU A 31 -13.78 -10.25 3.12
CA LEU A 31 -13.27 -8.93 3.43
C LEU A 31 -13.60 -7.95 2.31
N THR A 32 -14.02 -6.76 2.72
CA THR A 32 -14.31 -5.63 1.85
C THR A 32 -13.08 -4.72 1.73
N GLY A 33 -13.17 -3.75 0.83
CA GLY A 33 -12.12 -2.74 0.70
C GLY A 33 -11.93 -1.88 1.95
N ASP A 34 -12.99 -1.70 2.75
CA ASP A 34 -12.98 -0.89 3.97
C ASP A 34 -12.32 -1.65 5.13
N ASP A 35 -12.49 -2.97 5.19
CA ASP A 35 -11.85 -3.83 6.18
C ASP A 35 -10.31 -3.75 6.11
N LEU A 36 -9.77 -3.51 4.90
CA LEU A 36 -8.33 -3.34 4.68
C LEU A 36 -7.77 -2.01 5.20
N LEU A 37 -8.63 -1.09 5.63
CA LEU A 37 -8.19 0.12 6.33
C LEU A 37 -7.75 -0.20 7.76
N GLN A 38 -8.24 -1.30 8.36
CA GLN A 38 -7.93 -1.74 9.71
C GLN A 38 -7.54 -3.24 9.72
N PRO A 39 -6.46 -3.64 9.02
CA PRO A 39 -6.13 -5.06 8.83
C PRO A 39 -5.80 -5.79 10.15
N HIS A 40 -5.48 -5.05 11.21
CA HIS A 40 -5.22 -5.59 12.55
C HIS A 40 -6.46 -6.18 13.24
N ASP A 41 -7.67 -5.82 12.79
CA ASP A 41 -8.92 -6.38 13.30
C ASP A 41 -9.18 -7.81 12.77
N PHE A 42 -8.38 -8.27 11.80
CA PHE A 42 -8.50 -9.57 11.14
C PHE A 42 -7.26 -10.43 11.43
N PRO A 43 -7.30 -11.32 12.44
CA PRO A 43 -6.16 -12.14 12.83
C PRO A 43 -5.57 -12.97 11.69
N GLU A 44 -6.38 -13.37 10.71
CA GLU A 44 -5.95 -14.07 9.51
C GLU A 44 -5.03 -13.24 8.61
N LEU A 45 -5.28 -11.94 8.47
CA LEU A 45 -4.40 -11.03 7.72
C LEU A 45 -3.12 -10.76 8.51
N ALA A 46 -3.27 -10.45 9.80
CA ALA A 46 -2.15 -10.10 10.67
C ALA A 46 -1.11 -11.25 10.79
N ARG A 47 -1.54 -12.50 10.63
CA ARG A 47 -0.66 -13.69 10.69
C ARG A 47 -0.14 -14.13 9.33
N ASP A 48 -0.66 -13.58 8.23
CA ASP A 48 -0.25 -14.01 6.89
C ASP A 48 1.06 -13.28 6.49
N PRO A 49 2.14 -14.03 6.20
CA PRO A 49 3.44 -13.43 5.89
C PRO A 49 3.46 -12.70 4.54
N GLU A 50 2.68 -13.16 3.56
CA GLU A 50 2.61 -12.54 2.24
C GLU A 50 1.86 -11.21 2.34
N PHE A 51 0.73 -11.18 3.04
CA PHE A 51 -0.02 -9.94 3.30
C PHE A 51 0.85 -8.90 4.02
N ASN A 52 1.52 -9.28 5.11
CA ASN A 52 2.38 -8.37 5.87
C ASN A 52 3.55 -7.82 5.04
N TYR A 53 4.13 -8.63 4.16
CA TYR A 53 5.18 -8.18 3.24
C TYR A 53 4.64 -7.12 2.27
N GLU A 54 3.52 -7.41 1.61
CA GLU A 54 2.94 -6.49 0.62
C GLU A 54 2.44 -5.19 1.25
N ASP A 55 1.94 -5.24 2.50
CA ASP A 55 1.54 -4.06 3.28
C ASP A 55 2.76 -3.19 3.64
N GLY A 56 3.85 -3.81 4.09
CA GLY A 56 5.10 -3.11 4.37
C GLY A 56 5.69 -2.40 3.13
N VAL A 57 5.62 -3.04 1.96
CA VAL A 57 6.03 -2.41 0.69
C VAL A 57 5.15 -1.20 0.37
N LEU A 58 3.82 -1.33 0.51
CA LEU A 58 2.89 -0.22 0.28
C LEU A 58 3.16 0.96 1.23
N ALA A 59 3.41 0.68 2.51
CA ALA A 59 3.76 1.69 3.51
C ALA A 59 5.07 2.43 3.15
N GLY A 60 6.08 1.71 2.65
CA GLY A 60 7.32 2.29 2.16
C GLY A 60 7.11 3.24 0.96
N LEU A 61 6.33 2.82 -0.04
CA LEU A 61 6.01 3.64 -1.21
C LEU A 61 5.25 4.92 -0.84
N ARG A 62 4.24 4.81 0.04
CA ARG A 62 3.48 5.97 0.55
C ARG A 62 4.39 6.92 1.33
N SER A 63 5.32 6.39 2.13
CA SER A 63 6.30 7.21 2.86
C SER A 63 7.20 7.99 1.89
N ALA A 64 7.68 7.34 0.82
CA ALA A 64 8.46 8.01 -0.23
C ALA A 64 7.66 9.12 -0.94
N GLU A 65 6.37 8.88 -1.20
CA GLU A 65 5.49 9.89 -1.81
C GLU A 65 5.33 11.12 -0.91
N VAL A 66 5.08 10.91 0.38
CA VAL A 66 4.99 12.00 1.37
C VAL A 66 6.29 12.79 1.44
N ALA A 67 7.44 12.11 1.46
CA ALA A 67 8.76 12.75 1.48
C ALA A 67 8.98 13.60 0.22
N LEU A 68 8.67 13.08 -0.97
CA LEU A 68 8.77 13.81 -2.24
C LEU A 68 7.87 15.04 -2.26
N ARG A 69 6.62 14.91 -1.81
CA ARG A 69 5.67 16.04 -1.69
C ARG A 69 6.17 17.10 -0.70
N ALA A 70 6.80 16.69 0.41
CA ALA A 70 7.37 17.60 1.38
C ALA A 70 8.58 18.35 0.83
N ALA A 71 9.48 17.67 0.11
CA ALA A 71 10.64 18.29 -0.54
C ALA A 71 10.21 19.39 -1.53
N ARG A 72 9.14 19.15 -2.31
CA ARG A 72 8.56 20.12 -3.26
C ARG A 72 7.98 21.39 -2.63
N ARG A 73 7.66 21.38 -1.34
CA ARG A 73 7.15 22.57 -0.63
C ARG A 73 8.27 23.42 -0.03
N ARG A 74 9.49 22.88 0.05
CA ARG A 74 10.66 23.54 0.65
C ARG A 74 11.57 24.22 -0.37
N GLY A 75 11.48 23.83 -1.64
CA GLY A 75 12.10 24.51 -2.78
C GLY A 75 11.09 25.38 -3.51
#